data_AF-A0A8C2CUL2-F1
#
_entry.id   AF-A0A8C2CUL2-F1
#
_cell.length_a   1.000
_cell.length_b   1.000
_cell.length_c   1.000
_cell.angle_alpha   90.00
_cell.angle_beta   90.00
_cell.angle_gamma   90.00
#
_symmetry.space_group_name_H-M   'P 1'
#
loop_
_entity.id
_entity.type
_entity.pdbx_description
1 polymer ?
#
loop_
_entity_poly.entity_id
_entity_poly.type
_entity_poly.pdbx_seq_one_letter_code
_entity_poly.pdbx_strand_id
1 'polypeptide(L)'
;MGTYLSRMAYLLYKRSVSLDYEVRGLINYKLSCCVNALLQSFSATTELLDILNRWHPSDGIDKNNVPLQLKNTLEAMRDKSYPAPHKDFLNCLYRQAIQRFTQQDADEIFHIILSLSKKQIADAALAQEISSLYEIKVETQVGCLNCKFIQRMPNSLFSLPLAICKRENSLESCINSFFQPQMLTDSEVVYCDKCEKKQPSTYVVKLVSLPPILCVHLKRFRNDEGFTRKLYEKVTFPETFSTAIFAAGQSENADCLKANEDYSLYAVVVHMGTITSGHYTAFISSNQGWYYADDSCVQPSTWTDVQGTYGGYHQRYRETAYLLLYRKNCRNSSG
;
A
#
# COMPACT_ATOMS: atom_id res chain seq x y z
N MET A 1 19.95 9.73 16.63
CA MET A 1 19.12 9.41 15.44
C MET A 1 19.85 8.58 14.38
N GLY A 2 21.19 8.57 14.30
CA GLY A 2 21.93 7.79 13.29
C GLY A 2 22.06 6.27 13.50
N THR A 3 21.69 5.74 14.69
CA THR A 3 21.85 4.32 15.03
C THR A 3 20.66 3.43 14.64
N TYR A 4 19.46 4.00 14.47
CA TYR A 4 18.26 3.24 14.09
C TYR A 4 18.21 2.91 12.59
N LEU A 5 18.59 3.86 11.75
CA LEU A 5 18.71 3.67 10.29
C LEU A 5 19.75 2.59 9.94
N SER A 6 20.86 2.55 10.68
CA SER A 6 21.91 1.54 10.54
C SER A 6 21.42 0.12 10.85
N ARG A 7 20.50 -0.04 11.81
CA ARG A 7 20.00 -1.35 12.25
C ARG A 7 18.95 -1.93 11.30
N MET A 8 18.06 -1.09 10.74
CA MET A 8 17.15 -1.53 9.67
C MET A 8 17.90 -1.87 8.39
N ALA A 9 18.91 -1.06 8.02
CA ALA A 9 19.80 -1.38 6.89
C ALA A 9 20.54 -2.72 7.11
N TYR A 10 20.99 -3.00 8.33
CA TYR A 10 21.66 -4.27 8.67
C TYR A 10 20.71 -5.48 8.65
N LEU A 11 19.45 -5.32 9.06
CA LEU A 11 18.42 -6.38 8.99
C LEU A 11 18.01 -6.66 7.54
N LEU A 12 17.89 -5.62 6.72
CA LEU A 12 17.69 -5.73 5.27
C LEU A 12 18.92 -6.36 4.57
N TYR A 13 20.13 -6.07 5.04
CA TYR A 13 21.40 -6.57 4.48
C TYR A 13 21.63 -8.06 4.71
N LYS A 14 21.19 -8.63 5.85
CA LYS A 14 21.55 -10.01 6.22
C LYS A 14 20.59 -11.08 5.69
N ARG A 15 19.53 -10.69 5.00
CA ARG A 15 18.46 -11.61 4.62
C ARG A 15 17.75 -11.11 3.37
N SER A 16 18.36 -11.37 2.22
CA SER A 16 17.59 -11.83 1.06
C SER A 16 16.90 -13.14 1.47
N VAL A 17 15.84 -13.05 2.28
CA VAL A 17 15.09 -14.23 2.73
C VAL A 17 14.54 -14.87 1.49
N SER A 18 15.03 -16.06 1.17
CA SER A 18 14.40 -16.91 0.19
C SER A 18 12.94 -17.10 0.60
N LEU A 19 11.99 -16.71 -0.27
CA LEU A 19 10.62 -17.16 -0.12
C LEU A 19 10.57 -18.66 -0.47
N ASP A 20 11.01 -19.51 0.46
CA ASP A 20 10.96 -20.99 0.34
C ASP A 20 9.65 -21.58 0.90
N TYR A 21 8.58 -20.79 0.96
CA TYR A 21 7.26 -21.30 1.34
C TYR A 21 6.30 -21.22 0.15
N GLU A 22 5.48 -22.25 0.00
CA GLU A 22 4.47 -22.33 -1.04
C GLU A 22 3.29 -21.42 -0.69
N VAL A 23 2.80 -20.64 -1.65
CA VAL A 23 1.67 -19.72 -1.46
C VAL A 23 0.41 -20.52 -1.10
N ARG A 24 -0.21 -20.17 0.03
CA ARG A 24 -1.34 -20.90 0.60
C ARG A 24 -2.65 -20.13 0.38
N GLY A 25 -3.67 -20.81 -0.15
CA GLY A 25 -5.02 -20.26 -0.28
C GLY A 25 -5.74 -20.04 1.05
N LEU A 26 -6.72 -19.15 1.05
CA LEU A 26 -7.53 -18.74 2.20
C LEU A 26 -9.00 -19.00 1.94
N ILE A 27 -9.67 -19.69 2.86
CA ILE A 27 -11.12 -19.95 2.78
C ILE A 27 -11.89 -18.62 2.65
N ASN A 28 -12.79 -18.50 1.68
CA ASN A 28 -13.69 -17.36 1.60
C ASN A 28 -14.84 -17.49 2.60
N TYR A 29 -14.85 -16.63 3.62
CA TYR A 29 -15.96 -16.50 4.55
C TYR A 29 -17.02 -15.52 3.98
N LYS A 30 -17.61 -15.91 2.85
CA LYS A 30 -18.60 -15.17 2.03
C LYS A 30 -18.05 -13.94 1.29
N LEU A 31 -17.79 -12.85 2.00
CA LEU A 31 -17.34 -11.57 1.43
C LEU A 31 -15.99 -11.16 2.05
N SER A 32 -15.16 -12.16 2.38
CA SER A 32 -13.83 -11.92 2.96
C SER A 32 -12.73 -11.77 1.91
N CYS A 33 -13.04 -11.87 0.62
CA CYS A 33 -12.05 -11.86 -0.46
C CYS A 33 -11.13 -10.63 -0.45
N CYS A 34 -11.65 -9.46 -0.06
CA CYS A 34 -10.83 -8.25 0.13
C CYS A 34 -9.72 -8.46 1.18
N VAL A 35 -10.09 -9.01 2.34
CA VAL A 35 -9.13 -9.34 3.40
C VAL A 35 -8.21 -10.47 2.98
N ASN A 36 -8.71 -11.47 2.24
CA ASN A 36 -7.90 -12.58 1.74
C ASN A 36 -6.80 -12.07 0.80
N ALA A 37 -7.13 -11.22 -0.16
CA ALA A 37 -6.14 -10.63 -1.08
C ALA A 37 -5.08 -9.79 -0.35
N LEU A 38 -5.48 -9.02 0.68
CA LEU A 38 -4.54 -8.28 1.53
C LEU A 38 -3.66 -9.22 2.38
N LEU A 39 -4.21 -10.30 2.94
CA LEU A 39 -3.42 -11.28 3.69
C LEU A 39 -2.40 -11.98 2.79
N GLN A 40 -2.70 -12.20 1.51
CA GLN A 40 -1.70 -12.70 0.55
C GLN A 40 -0.55 -11.71 0.38
N SER A 41 -0.84 -10.41 0.25
CA SER A 41 0.21 -9.39 0.11
C SER A 41 1.04 -9.24 1.40
N PHE A 42 0.40 -9.22 2.57
CA PHE A 42 1.10 -9.21 3.87
C PHE A 42 1.94 -10.48 4.11
N SER A 43 1.45 -11.64 3.69
CA SER A 43 2.19 -12.92 3.77
C SER A 43 3.45 -12.88 2.91
N ALA A 44 3.39 -12.23 1.74
CA ALA A 44 4.54 -12.03 0.86
C ALA A 44 5.53 -10.96 1.38
N THR A 45 5.10 -10.08 2.29
CA THR A 45 5.98 -9.18 3.04
C THR A 45 6.64 -9.92 4.21
N THR A 46 7.68 -10.72 3.94
CA THR A 46 8.40 -11.49 4.96
C THR A 46 8.98 -10.60 6.07
N GLU A 47 9.37 -9.37 5.75
CA GLU A 47 9.87 -8.37 6.69
C GLU A 47 8.85 -8.04 7.79
N LEU A 48 7.56 -7.97 7.43
CA LEU A 48 6.49 -7.71 8.39
C LEU A 48 6.38 -8.85 9.40
N LEU A 49 6.40 -10.10 8.93
CA LEU A 49 6.34 -11.27 9.80
C LEU A 49 7.59 -11.36 10.70
N ASP A 50 8.78 -11.07 10.17
CA ASP A 50 10.01 -11.03 10.96
C ASP A 50 9.97 -9.97 12.08
N ILE A 51 9.33 -8.82 11.83
CA ILE A 51 9.10 -7.82 12.88
C ILE A 51 8.08 -8.33 13.92
N LEU A 52 6.95 -8.87 13.48
CA LEU A 52 5.90 -9.41 14.36
C LEU A 52 6.41 -10.60 15.19
N ASN A 53 7.32 -11.41 14.68
CA ASN A 53 7.88 -12.55 15.40
C ASN A 53 8.76 -12.14 16.57
N ARG A 54 9.37 -10.95 16.52
CA ARG A 54 10.09 -10.37 17.68
C ARG A 54 9.15 -9.82 18.75
N TRP A 55 7.89 -9.61 18.42
CA TRP A 55 6.91 -9.14 19.39
C TRP A 55 6.46 -10.29 20.29
N HIS A 56 6.69 -10.12 21.59
CA HIS A 56 6.30 -11.06 22.64
C HIS A 56 5.15 -10.44 23.46
N PRO A 57 3.89 -10.77 23.14
CA PRO A 57 2.74 -10.26 23.87
C PRO A 57 2.75 -10.78 25.32
N SER A 58 2.37 -9.95 26.28
CA SER A 58 2.23 -10.36 27.69
C SER A 58 1.11 -11.39 27.87
N ASP A 59 1.20 -12.22 28.89
CA ASP A 59 0.11 -13.11 29.31
C ASP A 59 -1.13 -12.26 29.64
N GLY A 60 -2.16 -12.34 28.81
CA GLY A 60 -3.40 -11.56 28.96
C GLY A 60 -3.70 -10.54 27.86
N ILE A 61 -2.90 -10.47 26.77
CA ILE A 61 -3.30 -9.67 25.61
C ILE A 61 -4.66 -10.14 25.07
N ASP A 62 -5.54 -9.16 24.82
CA ASP A 62 -6.88 -9.42 24.28
C ASP A 62 -6.78 -10.22 22.98
N LYS A 63 -7.56 -11.31 22.88
CA LYS A 63 -7.72 -12.09 21.65
C LYS A 63 -8.27 -11.24 20.50
N ASN A 64 -8.84 -10.07 20.77
CA ASN A 64 -9.26 -9.05 19.80
C ASN A 64 -8.16 -8.04 19.44
N ASN A 65 -6.90 -8.37 19.68
CA ASN A 65 -5.76 -7.59 19.20
C ASN A 65 -5.47 -7.91 17.73
N VAL A 66 -5.63 -6.92 16.85
CA VAL A 66 -5.48 -7.06 15.40
C VAL A 66 -4.06 -7.47 14.99
N PRO A 67 -2.97 -6.80 15.44
CA PRO A 67 -1.62 -7.21 15.06
C PRO A 67 -1.26 -8.60 15.59
N LEU A 68 -1.80 -9.03 16.73
CA LEU A 68 -1.59 -10.39 17.23
C LEU A 68 -2.26 -11.43 16.32
N GLN A 69 -3.51 -11.19 15.94
CA GLN A 69 -4.22 -12.08 15.03
C GLN A 69 -3.62 -12.05 13.61
N LEU A 70 -3.08 -10.92 13.17
CA LEU A 70 -2.32 -10.82 11.93
C LEU A 70 -1.09 -11.72 12.00
N LYS A 71 -0.26 -11.60 13.06
CA LYS A 71 0.90 -12.47 13.29
C LYS A 71 0.52 -13.95 13.20
N ASN A 72 -0.44 -14.38 14.02
CA ASN A 72 -0.90 -15.77 14.06
C ASN A 72 -1.40 -16.25 12.68
N THR A 73 -2.07 -15.37 11.94
CA THR A 73 -2.55 -15.68 10.59
C THR A 73 -1.42 -15.88 9.61
N LEU A 74 -0.43 -14.97 9.61
CA LEU A 74 0.72 -15.07 8.72
C LEU A 74 1.58 -16.30 9.03
N GLU A 75 1.73 -16.66 10.32
CA GLU A 75 2.36 -17.91 10.75
C GLU A 75 1.55 -19.14 10.29
N ALA A 76 0.23 -19.16 10.50
CA ALA A 76 -0.64 -20.26 10.06
C ALA A 76 -0.73 -20.37 8.53
N MET A 77 -0.48 -19.30 7.78
CA MET A 77 -0.36 -19.35 6.33
C MET A 77 0.92 -20.08 5.87
N ARG A 78 1.96 -20.13 6.70
CA ARG A 78 3.18 -20.93 6.45
C ARG A 78 3.00 -22.42 6.75
N ASP A 79 2.05 -22.77 7.61
CA ASP A 79 1.74 -24.15 7.97
C ASP A 79 0.41 -24.63 7.39
N LYS A 80 0.46 -25.51 6.39
CA LYS A 80 -0.71 -26.03 5.67
C LYS A 80 -1.65 -26.87 6.55
N SER A 81 -1.23 -27.34 7.72
CA SER A 81 -2.06 -28.17 8.60
C SER A 81 -3.19 -27.41 9.29
N TYR A 82 -3.08 -26.08 9.44
CA TYR A 82 -4.10 -25.26 10.10
C TYR A 82 -5.39 -25.17 9.27
N PRO A 83 -6.56 -25.64 9.72
CA PRO A 83 -7.75 -25.72 8.87
C PRO A 83 -8.36 -24.36 8.49
N ALA A 84 -8.11 -23.29 9.26
CA ALA A 84 -8.71 -21.97 9.06
C ALA A 84 -7.75 -20.86 9.51
N PRO A 85 -6.73 -20.52 8.72
CA PRO A 85 -5.59 -19.72 9.19
C PRO A 85 -5.95 -18.28 9.62
N HIS A 86 -7.09 -17.73 9.19
CA HIS A 86 -7.42 -16.31 9.37
C HIS A 86 -8.81 -16.04 9.97
N LYS A 87 -9.51 -17.07 10.49
CA LYS A 87 -10.87 -16.92 11.01
C LYS A 87 -10.94 -15.98 12.22
N ASP A 88 -9.98 -16.10 13.13
CA ASP A 88 -9.91 -15.24 14.31
C ASP A 88 -9.49 -13.82 13.97
N PHE A 89 -8.64 -13.65 12.96
CA PHE A 89 -8.30 -12.34 12.40
C PHE A 89 -9.51 -11.63 11.80
N LEU A 90 -10.34 -12.32 11.01
CA LEU A 90 -11.60 -11.76 10.53
C LEU A 90 -12.50 -11.35 11.70
N ASN A 91 -12.70 -12.25 12.68
CA ASN A 91 -13.49 -11.96 13.87
C ASN A 91 -13.01 -10.70 14.61
N CYS A 92 -11.69 -10.52 14.68
CA CYS A 92 -11.02 -9.39 15.30
C CYS A 92 -11.25 -8.08 14.56
N LEU A 93 -11.04 -8.07 13.23
CA LEU A 93 -11.33 -6.90 12.38
C LEU A 93 -12.80 -6.46 12.51
N TYR A 94 -13.73 -7.43 12.54
CA TYR A 94 -15.15 -7.11 12.66
C TYR A 94 -15.54 -6.44 13.98
N ARG A 95 -14.80 -6.70 15.06
CA ARG A 95 -15.02 -6.04 16.36
C ARG A 95 -14.51 -4.60 16.39
N GLN A 96 -13.62 -4.24 15.46
CA GLN A 96 -13.09 -2.88 15.29
C GLN A 96 -13.92 -2.04 14.31
N ALA A 97 -15.24 -2.30 14.26
CA ALA A 97 -16.23 -1.61 13.42
C ALA A 97 -16.11 -1.83 11.89
N ILE A 98 -15.31 -2.80 11.44
CA ILE A 98 -15.39 -3.26 10.04
C ILE A 98 -16.65 -4.13 9.92
N GLN A 99 -17.60 -3.76 9.07
CA GLN A 99 -18.85 -4.51 8.95
C GLN A 99 -18.63 -5.87 8.28
N ARG A 100 -19.30 -6.92 8.80
CA ARG A 100 -19.39 -8.21 8.13
C ARG A 100 -20.32 -8.11 6.93
N PHE A 101 -20.02 -8.90 5.90
CA PHE A 101 -20.89 -9.07 4.74
C PHE A 101 -21.14 -7.78 3.93
N THR A 102 -20.24 -6.81 4.03
CA THR A 102 -20.19 -5.63 3.16
C THR A 102 -18.93 -5.67 2.32
N GLN A 103 -18.99 -5.08 1.13
CA GLN A 103 -17.80 -4.89 0.32
C GLN A 103 -16.91 -3.85 0.99
N GLN A 104 -15.64 -4.18 1.16
CA GLN A 104 -14.65 -3.31 1.80
C GLN A 104 -13.69 -2.76 0.74
N ASP A 105 -13.22 -1.54 0.95
CA ASP A 105 -12.13 -0.97 0.17
C ASP A 105 -10.80 -1.54 0.69
N ALA A 106 -10.02 -2.18 -0.19
CA ALA A 106 -8.76 -2.78 0.20
C ALA A 106 -7.73 -1.75 0.72
N ASP A 107 -7.76 -0.52 0.22
CA ASP A 107 -6.88 0.55 0.73
C ASP A 107 -7.29 0.93 2.16
N GLU A 108 -8.59 1.08 2.43
CA GLU A 108 -9.09 1.41 3.77
C GLU A 108 -8.73 0.32 4.78
N ILE A 109 -8.95 -0.95 4.46
CA ILE A 109 -8.59 -2.07 5.34
C ILE A 109 -7.07 -2.14 5.56
N PHE A 110 -6.27 -1.88 4.52
CA PHE A 110 -4.81 -1.80 4.64
C PHE A 110 -4.38 -0.71 5.62
N HIS A 111 -4.94 0.50 5.51
CA HIS A 111 -4.70 1.61 6.46
C HIS A 111 -5.15 1.28 7.88
N ILE A 112 -6.32 0.65 8.05
CA ILE A 112 -6.84 0.26 9.36
C ILE A 112 -5.89 -0.74 10.03
N ILE A 113 -5.43 -1.77 9.32
CA ILE A 113 -4.52 -2.79 9.88
C ILE A 113 -3.21 -2.15 10.36
N LEU A 114 -2.60 -1.27 9.56
CA LEU A 114 -1.34 -0.61 9.92
C LEU A 114 -1.53 0.40 11.07
N SER A 115 -2.61 1.17 11.04
CA SER A 115 -2.96 2.12 12.11
C SER A 115 -3.24 1.42 13.44
N LEU A 116 -3.95 0.28 13.40
CA LEU A 116 -4.19 -0.54 14.59
C LEU A 116 -2.90 -1.22 15.07
N SER A 117 -1.99 -1.59 14.18
CA SER A 117 -0.66 -2.09 14.56
C SER A 117 0.12 -1.05 15.34
N LYS A 118 0.10 0.21 14.89
CA LYS A 118 0.72 1.34 15.62
C LYS A 118 0.06 1.61 16.98
N LYS A 119 -1.26 1.40 17.10
CA LYS A 119 -2.05 1.71 18.30
C LYS A 119 -2.05 0.59 19.34
N GLN A 120 -2.11 -0.68 18.92
CA GLN A 120 -2.37 -1.83 19.78
C GLN A 120 -1.10 -2.60 20.20
N ILE A 121 0.05 -2.31 19.58
CA ILE A 121 1.35 -2.83 20.02
C ILE A 121 1.92 -1.87 21.07
N ALA A 122 2.09 -2.37 22.31
CA ALA A 122 2.59 -1.56 23.42
C ALA A 122 4.08 -1.18 23.27
N ASP A 123 4.87 -2.01 22.59
CA ASP A 123 6.26 -1.71 22.26
C ASP A 123 6.31 -0.64 21.16
N ALA A 124 6.55 0.61 21.57
CA ALA A 124 6.61 1.75 20.67
C ALA A 124 7.71 1.64 19.61
N ALA A 125 8.83 0.97 19.90
CA ALA A 125 9.92 0.80 18.94
C ALA A 125 9.51 -0.20 17.84
N LEU A 126 8.88 -1.31 18.23
CA LEU A 126 8.38 -2.31 17.28
C LEU A 126 7.21 -1.77 16.45
N ALA A 127 6.27 -1.06 17.08
CA ALA A 127 5.16 -0.40 16.41
C ALA A 127 5.64 0.61 15.36
N GLN A 128 6.69 1.39 15.70
CA GLN A 128 7.31 2.32 14.77
C GLN A 128 8.04 1.60 13.64
N GLU A 129 8.68 0.45 13.91
CA GLU A 129 9.35 -0.34 12.89
C GLU A 129 8.37 -0.90 11.84
N ILE A 130 7.21 -1.41 12.26
CA ILE A 130 6.12 -1.81 11.36
C ILE A 130 5.63 -0.62 10.54
N SER A 131 5.42 0.53 11.19
CA SER A 131 4.97 1.75 10.51
C SER A 131 5.99 2.17 9.44
N SER A 132 7.27 2.24 9.81
CA SER A 132 8.36 2.64 8.92
C SER A 132 8.62 1.67 7.76
N LEU A 133 8.10 0.44 7.83
CA LEU A 133 8.15 -0.50 6.70
C LEU A 133 7.34 0.00 5.50
N TYR A 134 6.24 0.73 5.73
CA TYR A 134 5.31 1.23 4.71
C TYR A 134 5.19 2.76 4.66
N GLU A 135 5.71 3.49 5.65
CA GLU A 135 5.54 4.93 5.79
C GLU A 135 6.26 5.74 4.69
N ILE A 136 5.48 6.33 3.81
CA ILE A 136 5.91 7.35 2.84
C ILE A 136 5.83 8.71 3.53
N LYS A 137 6.95 9.44 3.60
CA LYS A 137 6.96 10.79 4.17
C LYS A 137 6.84 11.80 3.05
N VAL A 138 5.91 12.73 3.21
CA VAL A 138 5.66 13.82 2.26
C VAL A 138 5.50 15.14 3.00
N GLU A 139 5.70 16.25 2.30
CA GLU A 139 5.41 17.59 2.77
C GLU A 139 4.33 18.18 1.85
N THR A 140 3.18 18.52 2.42
CA THR A 140 2.15 19.28 1.70
C THR A 140 2.45 20.76 1.83
N GLN A 141 2.49 21.48 0.72
CA GLN A 141 2.69 22.92 0.68
C GLN A 141 1.45 23.61 0.09
N VAL A 142 0.95 24.63 0.79
CA VAL A 142 -0.14 25.48 0.34
C VAL A 142 0.38 26.91 0.22
N GLY A 143 0.46 27.42 -1.01
CA GLY A 143 0.99 28.75 -1.32
C GLY A 143 -0.12 29.74 -1.68
N CYS A 144 -0.28 30.82 -0.91
CA CYS A 144 -1.25 31.86 -1.25
C CYS A 144 -0.82 32.63 -2.50
N LEU A 145 -1.69 32.77 -3.51
CA LEU A 145 -1.35 33.49 -4.73
C LEU A 145 -1.30 35.02 -4.54
N ASN A 146 -1.96 35.55 -3.51
CA ASN A 146 -1.99 36.97 -3.22
C ASN A 146 -0.76 37.43 -2.42
N CYS A 147 -0.55 36.91 -1.21
CA CYS A 147 0.55 37.35 -0.35
C CYS A 147 1.84 36.52 -0.48
N LYS A 148 1.83 35.46 -1.31
CA LYS A 148 2.96 34.54 -1.54
C LYS A 148 3.45 33.77 -0.30
N PHE A 149 2.72 33.83 0.82
CA PHE A 149 3.00 33.00 1.99
C PHE A 149 2.77 31.52 1.66
N ILE A 150 3.72 30.67 2.06
CA ILE A 150 3.68 29.22 1.86
C ILE A 150 3.57 28.54 3.22
N GLN A 151 2.46 27.85 3.45
CA GLN A 151 2.30 26.96 4.59
C GLN A 151 2.85 25.58 4.22
N ARG A 152 3.70 25.00 5.07
CA ARG A 152 4.29 23.67 4.90
C ARG A 152 3.81 22.74 6.02
N MET A 153 3.34 21.56 5.66
CA MET A 153 2.79 20.57 6.60
C MET A 153 3.45 19.21 6.35
N PRO A 154 4.23 18.68 7.30
CA PRO A 154 4.77 17.34 7.19
C PRO A 154 3.67 16.31 7.39
N ASN A 155 3.50 15.42 6.41
CA ASN A 155 2.46 14.40 6.38
C ASN A 155 3.09 13.01 6.17
N SER A 156 2.34 11.95 6.48
CA SER A 156 2.77 10.57 6.27
C SER A 156 1.63 9.74 5.70
N LEU A 157 1.97 8.83 4.79
CA LEU A 157 1.02 7.98 4.06
C LEU A 157 1.49 6.53 4.13
N PHE A 158 0.57 5.56 4.23
CA PHE A 158 0.90 4.14 4.07
C PHE A 158 0.77 3.64 2.63
N SER A 159 0.00 4.35 1.79
CA SER A 159 -0.13 4.08 0.36
C SER A 159 -0.08 5.39 -0.42
N LEU A 160 0.44 5.36 -1.65
CA LEU A 160 0.46 6.51 -2.55
C LEU A 160 -0.81 6.52 -3.41
N PRO A 161 -1.76 7.46 -3.19
CA PRO A 161 -3.07 7.41 -3.84
C PRO A 161 -3.01 8.13 -5.20
N LEU A 162 -2.82 7.36 -6.26
CA LEU A 162 -2.64 7.87 -7.61
C LEU A 162 -3.97 8.01 -8.34
N ALA A 163 -4.26 9.23 -8.78
CA ALA A 163 -5.38 9.50 -9.67
C ALA A 163 -5.11 8.92 -11.07
N ILE A 164 -6.12 8.29 -11.65
CA ILE A 164 -6.07 7.71 -13.00
C ILE A 164 -6.67 8.72 -13.98
N CYS A 165 -5.96 9.09 -15.04
CA CYS A 165 -6.49 9.99 -16.06
C CYS A 165 -7.31 9.21 -17.12
N LYS A 166 -8.15 9.93 -17.88
CA LYS A 166 -8.97 9.32 -18.95
C LYS A 166 -8.15 8.86 -20.17
N ARG A 167 -6.92 9.34 -20.32
CA ARG A 167 -5.99 8.99 -21.43
C ARG A 167 -5.07 7.84 -21.00
N GLU A 168 -4.28 7.29 -21.92
CA GLU A 168 -3.30 6.24 -21.62
C GLU A 168 -2.46 6.61 -20.39
N ASN A 169 -2.48 5.75 -19.37
CA ASN A 169 -1.74 5.97 -18.13
C ASN A 169 -0.60 4.96 -18.02
N SER A 170 0.56 5.44 -17.62
CA SER A 170 1.60 4.65 -16.98
C SER A 170 1.71 5.01 -15.50
N LEU A 171 2.24 4.10 -14.68
CA LEU A 171 2.55 4.36 -13.27
C LEU A 171 3.38 5.64 -13.10
N GLU A 172 4.38 5.83 -13.94
CA GLU A 172 5.21 7.04 -13.97
C GLU A 172 4.39 8.30 -14.24
N SER A 173 3.50 8.28 -15.25
CA SER A 173 2.64 9.43 -15.56
C SER A 173 1.70 9.78 -14.40
N CYS A 174 1.14 8.77 -13.72
CA CYS A 174 0.28 8.94 -12.55
C CYS A 174 1.06 9.52 -11.36
N ILE A 175 2.28 9.05 -11.10
CA ILE A 175 3.18 9.58 -10.06
C ILE A 175 3.53 11.04 -10.37
N ASN A 176 3.94 11.34 -11.60
CA ASN A 176 4.26 12.71 -12.01
C ASN A 176 3.06 13.64 -11.83
N SER A 177 1.85 13.20 -12.20
CA SER A 177 0.62 13.99 -11.99
C SER A 177 0.29 14.21 -10.51
N PHE A 178 0.55 13.22 -9.64
CA PHE A 178 0.33 13.37 -8.20
C PHE A 178 1.17 14.49 -7.57
N PHE A 179 2.41 14.66 -8.06
CA PHE A 179 3.33 15.67 -7.55
C PHE A 179 3.25 17.03 -8.27
N GLN A 180 2.43 17.15 -9.31
CA GLN A 180 2.24 18.42 -10.00
C GLN A 180 1.48 19.42 -9.11
N PRO A 181 1.89 20.71 -9.09
CA PRO A 181 1.14 21.75 -8.41
C PRO A 181 -0.28 21.88 -8.98
N GLN A 182 -1.26 21.92 -8.09
CA GLN A 182 -2.66 22.16 -8.41
C GLN A 182 -3.03 23.59 -8.01
N MET A 183 -3.86 24.24 -8.83
CA MET A 183 -4.41 25.55 -8.48
C MET A 183 -5.77 25.36 -7.82
N LEU A 184 -5.91 25.92 -6.63
CA LEU A 184 -7.16 25.96 -5.89
C LEU A 184 -7.82 27.32 -6.13
N THR A 185 -8.83 27.35 -7.01
CA THR A 185 -9.59 28.55 -7.41
C THR A 185 -11.08 28.38 -7.12
N ASP A 186 -11.85 29.45 -7.32
CA ASP A 186 -13.31 29.44 -7.27
C ASP A 186 -13.87 28.88 -5.95
N SER A 187 -14.54 27.72 -5.98
CA SER A 187 -15.11 27.08 -4.79
C SER A 187 -14.07 26.41 -3.87
N GLU A 188 -12.83 26.24 -4.35
CA GLU A 188 -11.75 25.52 -3.64
C GLU A 188 -10.76 26.47 -2.94
N VAL A 189 -11.02 27.78 -2.93
CA VAL A 189 -10.13 28.77 -2.29
C VAL A 189 -9.95 28.51 -0.79
N VAL A 190 -8.70 28.62 -0.33
CA VAL A 190 -8.29 28.29 1.04
C VAL A 190 -8.19 29.57 1.88
N TYR A 191 -8.53 29.49 3.17
CA TYR A 191 -8.33 30.62 4.09
C TYR A 191 -6.84 30.86 4.32
N CYS A 192 -6.39 32.09 4.12
CA CYS A 192 -5.01 32.49 4.34
C CYS A 192 -4.89 33.35 5.60
N ASP A 193 -4.20 32.85 6.62
CA ASP A 193 -4.03 33.55 7.91
C ASP A 193 -3.34 34.91 7.77
N LYS A 194 -2.46 35.08 6.77
CA LYS A 194 -1.80 36.37 6.49
C LYS A 194 -2.70 37.39 5.79
N CYS A 195 -3.67 36.93 5.01
CA CYS A 195 -4.64 37.81 4.34
C CYS A 195 -5.94 37.97 5.14
N GLU A 196 -6.14 37.13 6.15
CA GLU A 196 -7.36 37.00 6.96
C GLU A 196 -8.63 36.75 6.13
N LYS A 197 -8.48 36.15 4.95
CA LYS A 197 -9.60 35.83 4.04
C LYS A 197 -9.27 34.63 3.15
N LYS A 198 -10.31 34.08 2.51
CA LYS A 198 -10.15 33.05 1.48
C LYS A 198 -9.43 33.60 0.27
N GLN A 199 -8.42 32.87 -0.21
CA GLN A 199 -7.57 33.28 -1.32
C GLN A 199 -7.30 32.10 -2.27
N PRO A 200 -7.22 32.37 -3.58
CA PRO A 200 -6.63 31.43 -4.54
C PRO A 200 -5.25 31.00 -4.07
N SER A 201 -4.98 29.70 -4.13
CA SER A 201 -3.76 29.12 -3.59
C SER A 201 -3.22 28.02 -4.51
N THR A 202 -1.93 27.75 -4.46
CA THR A 202 -1.33 26.54 -5.02
C THR A 202 -1.30 25.45 -3.96
N TYR A 203 -1.57 24.22 -4.36
CA TYR A 203 -1.43 23.02 -3.55
C TYR A 203 -0.42 22.10 -4.21
N VAL A 204 0.62 21.70 -3.48
CA VAL A 204 1.62 20.76 -4.00
C VAL A 204 2.01 19.78 -2.90
N VAL A 205 2.19 18.53 -3.27
CA VAL A 205 2.79 17.51 -2.40
C VAL A 205 4.24 17.37 -2.82
N LYS A 206 5.15 17.25 -1.85
CA LYS A 206 6.58 17.00 -2.07
C LYS A 206 7.00 15.74 -1.35
N LEU A 207 7.70 14.85 -2.03
CA LEU A 207 8.24 13.62 -1.48
C LEU A 207 9.45 13.93 -0.60
N VAL A 208 9.44 13.40 0.64
CA VAL A 208 10.55 13.53 1.60
C VAL A 208 11.33 12.23 1.70
N SER A 209 10.65 11.08 1.83
CA SER A 209 11.31 9.76 1.84
C SER A 209 10.37 8.63 1.40
N LEU A 210 10.95 7.59 0.78
CA LEU A 210 10.25 6.38 0.39
C LEU A 210 10.50 5.22 1.39
N PRO A 211 9.51 4.35 1.62
CA PRO A 211 9.61 3.21 2.54
C PRO A 211 10.25 1.97 1.89
N PRO A 212 10.78 1.00 2.65
CA PRO A 212 11.23 -0.27 2.09
C PRO A 212 10.16 -1.02 1.29
N ILE A 213 8.90 -0.95 1.74
CA ILE A 213 7.74 -1.50 1.02
C ILE A 213 6.84 -0.35 0.59
N LEU A 214 6.79 -0.10 -0.72
CA LEU A 214 5.95 0.93 -1.31
C LEU A 214 4.61 0.32 -1.72
N CYS A 215 3.53 0.78 -1.10
CA CYS A 215 2.17 0.52 -1.56
C CYS A 215 1.70 1.67 -2.46
N VAL A 216 1.28 1.35 -3.68
CA VAL A 216 0.65 2.29 -4.61
C VAL A 216 -0.82 1.93 -4.73
N HIS A 217 -1.70 2.88 -4.41
CA HIS A 217 -3.13 2.74 -4.58
C HIS A 217 -3.55 3.44 -5.88
N LEU A 218 -4.01 2.67 -6.86
CA LEU A 218 -4.61 3.21 -8.07
C LEU A 218 -6.08 3.58 -7.77
N LYS A 219 -6.40 4.88 -7.69
CA LYS A 219 -7.74 5.38 -7.33
C LYS A 219 -8.76 5.07 -8.42
N ARG A 220 -9.22 3.81 -8.44
CA ARG A 220 -10.16 3.29 -9.44
C ARG A 220 -11.61 3.61 -9.16
N PHE A 221 -11.92 4.27 -8.06
CA PHE A 221 -13.26 4.79 -7.80
C PHE A 221 -13.23 6.30 -7.79
N ARG A 222 -14.13 6.91 -8.57
CA ARG A 222 -14.27 8.35 -8.66
C ARG A 222 -15.73 8.73 -8.47
N ASN A 223 -15.96 9.74 -7.63
CA ASN A 223 -17.23 10.42 -7.55
C ASN A 223 -17.23 11.58 -8.55
N ASP A 224 -18.10 11.49 -9.55
CA ASP A 224 -18.36 12.55 -10.52
C ASP A 224 -19.79 13.05 -10.26
N GLU A 225 -19.94 14.28 -9.74
CA GLU A 225 -21.24 14.95 -9.52
C GLU A 225 -22.28 14.13 -8.73
N GLY A 226 -21.86 13.43 -7.68
CA GLY A 226 -22.75 12.65 -6.81
C GLY A 226 -22.91 11.18 -7.24
N PHE A 227 -22.37 10.80 -8.40
CA PHE A 227 -22.36 9.40 -8.85
C PHE A 227 -20.95 8.83 -8.77
N THR A 228 -20.80 7.72 -8.04
CA THR A 228 -19.50 7.03 -7.95
C THR A 228 -19.43 5.91 -8.98
N ARG A 229 -18.36 5.91 -9.78
CA ARG A 229 -18.11 4.88 -10.80
C ARG A 229 -16.72 4.29 -10.68
N LYS A 230 -16.57 3.05 -11.15
CA LYS A 230 -15.26 2.39 -11.30
C LYS A 230 -14.59 2.80 -12.62
N LEU A 231 -13.30 3.06 -12.55
CA LEU A 231 -12.37 3.40 -13.63
C LEU A 231 -11.72 2.12 -14.14
N TYR A 232 -11.98 1.80 -15.40
CA TYR A 232 -11.44 0.63 -16.10
C TYR A 232 -10.32 1.02 -17.08
N GLU A 233 -9.91 2.28 -17.08
CA GLU A 233 -8.84 2.81 -17.91
C GLU A 233 -7.55 2.00 -17.69
N LYS A 234 -6.83 1.79 -18.80
CA LYS A 234 -5.55 1.06 -18.80
C LYS A 234 -4.51 1.89 -18.06
N VAL A 235 -3.85 1.25 -17.09
CA VAL A 235 -2.70 1.77 -16.35
C VAL A 235 -1.58 0.76 -16.44
N THR A 236 -0.52 1.07 -17.19
CA THR A 236 0.67 0.20 -17.29
C THR A 236 1.57 0.43 -16.09
N PHE A 237 2.16 -0.64 -15.56
CA PHE A 237 3.13 -0.55 -14.48
C PHE A 237 4.24 -1.59 -14.69
N PRO A 238 5.52 -1.24 -14.50
CA PRO A 238 6.62 -2.16 -14.78
C PRO A 238 6.82 -3.15 -13.64
N GLU A 239 7.43 -4.30 -13.91
CA GLU A 239 7.83 -5.25 -12.86
C GLU A 239 8.93 -4.68 -11.96
N THR A 240 9.80 -3.82 -12.51
CA THR A 240 10.82 -3.10 -11.72
C THR A 240 10.97 -1.67 -12.26
N PHE A 241 11.18 -0.71 -11.36
CA PHE A 241 11.50 0.67 -11.73
C PHE A 241 12.54 1.28 -10.80
N SER A 242 13.25 2.30 -11.29
CA SER A 242 14.15 3.13 -10.49
C SER A 242 13.38 4.26 -9.80
N THR A 243 13.81 4.66 -8.60
CA THR A 243 13.26 5.80 -7.87
C THR A 243 13.29 7.11 -8.66
N ALA A 244 14.05 7.20 -9.76
CA ALA A 244 14.08 8.36 -10.65
C ALA A 244 12.69 8.81 -11.13
N ILE A 245 11.70 7.91 -11.20
CA ILE A 245 10.32 8.27 -11.55
C ILE A 245 9.66 9.26 -10.57
N PHE A 246 10.24 9.44 -9.38
CA PHE A 246 9.78 10.41 -8.37
C PHE A 246 10.46 11.78 -8.48
N ALA A 247 11.32 12.01 -9.48
CA ALA A 247 12.12 13.23 -9.60
C ALA A 247 11.27 14.52 -9.59
N ALA A 248 10.10 14.52 -10.24
CA ALA A 248 9.20 15.66 -10.28
C ALA A 248 8.66 16.08 -8.90
N GLY A 249 8.60 15.14 -7.95
CA GLY A 249 8.03 15.34 -6.63
C GLY A 249 9.02 15.66 -5.53
N GLN A 250 10.33 15.69 -5.79
CA GLN A 250 11.32 15.79 -4.72
C GLN A 250 11.18 17.08 -3.90
N SER A 251 11.24 16.92 -2.58
CA SER A 251 11.49 18.04 -1.66
C SER A 251 12.94 18.48 -1.74
N GLU A 252 13.19 19.78 -1.58
CA GLU A 252 14.54 20.38 -1.55
C GLU A 252 15.44 19.78 -0.44
N ASN A 253 14.82 19.19 0.59
CA ASN A 253 15.49 18.56 1.73
C ASN A 253 15.51 17.02 1.67
N ALA A 254 15.18 16.41 0.54
CA ALA A 254 15.06 14.97 0.41
C ALA A 254 16.42 14.26 0.27
N ASP A 255 16.74 13.34 1.18
CA ASP A 255 17.90 12.44 1.07
C ASP A 255 17.67 11.26 0.12
N CYS A 256 16.44 11.05 -0.36
CA CYS A 256 15.97 9.77 -0.88
C CYS A 256 16.31 9.43 -2.34
N LEU A 257 16.91 10.34 -3.13
CA LEU A 257 17.34 10.04 -4.51
C LEU A 257 18.84 10.12 -4.76
N LYS A 258 19.65 10.28 -3.70
CA LYS A 258 21.11 10.28 -3.80
C LYS A 258 21.66 8.92 -4.23
N ALA A 259 20.94 7.84 -3.94
CA ALA A 259 21.19 6.51 -4.47
C ALA A 259 20.02 6.15 -5.40
N ASN A 260 20.32 5.88 -6.67
CA ASN A 260 19.33 5.50 -7.68
C ASN A 260 18.77 4.09 -7.39
N GLU A 261 17.96 3.95 -6.36
CA GLU A 261 17.46 2.67 -5.86
C GLU A 261 16.36 2.13 -6.77
N ASP A 262 16.22 0.81 -6.80
CA ASP A 262 15.22 0.14 -7.61
C ASP A 262 14.14 -0.48 -6.72
N TYR A 263 12.93 -0.56 -7.25
CA TYR A 263 11.77 -1.20 -6.63
C TYR A 263 11.28 -2.30 -7.56
N SER A 264 11.07 -3.50 -7.02
CA SER A 264 10.52 -4.64 -7.76
C SER A 264 9.13 -4.99 -7.22
N LEU A 265 8.18 -5.16 -8.14
CA LEU A 265 6.80 -5.53 -7.84
C LEU A 265 6.79 -6.96 -7.29
N TYR A 266 6.10 -7.19 -6.18
CA TYR A 266 5.97 -8.52 -5.60
C TYR A 266 4.54 -8.91 -5.24
N ALA A 267 3.61 -7.95 -5.17
CA ALA A 267 2.21 -8.26 -4.99
C ALA A 267 1.31 -7.26 -5.73
N VAL A 268 0.22 -7.78 -6.30
CA VAL A 268 -0.84 -6.99 -6.94
C VAL A 268 -2.18 -7.44 -6.37
N VAL A 269 -2.88 -6.53 -5.70
CA VAL A 269 -4.27 -6.74 -5.32
C VAL A 269 -5.14 -6.31 -6.49
N VAL A 270 -5.99 -7.20 -6.98
CA VAL A 270 -6.85 -6.99 -8.14
C VAL A 270 -8.29 -6.89 -7.68
N HIS A 271 -9.05 -5.98 -8.30
CA HIS A 271 -10.48 -5.89 -8.08
C HIS A 271 -11.24 -6.15 -9.39
N MET A 272 -12.14 -7.13 -9.36
CA MET A 272 -13.10 -7.45 -10.42
C MET A 272 -14.47 -6.87 -10.11
N GLY A 273 -15.28 -6.57 -11.14
CA GLY A 273 -16.65 -6.08 -10.95
C GLY A 273 -16.77 -4.56 -10.90
N THR A 274 -17.84 -4.07 -10.25
CA THR A 274 -18.31 -2.68 -10.20
C THR A 274 -18.18 -2.09 -8.78
N ILE A 275 -18.82 -0.95 -8.51
CA ILE A 275 -18.87 -0.35 -7.17
C ILE A 275 -19.80 -1.10 -6.19
N THR A 276 -20.84 -1.76 -6.68
CA THR A 276 -21.85 -2.42 -5.84
C THR A 276 -21.63 -3.91 -5.67
N SER A 277 -20.81 -4.52 -6.53
CA SER A 277 -20.48 -5.93 -6.50
C SER A 277 -19.14 -6.16 -7.17
N GLY A 278 -18.34 -7.04 -6.60
CA GLY A 278 -16.96 -7.24 -7.01
C GLY A 278 -16.27 -8.29 -6.17
N HIS A 279 -15.09 -8.68 -6.64
CA HIS A 279 -14.30 -9.75 -6.05
C HIS A 279 -12.84 -9.35 -6.06
N TYR A 280 -12.15 -9.60 -4.95
CA TYR A 280 -10.74 -9.29 -4.80
C TYR A 280 -9.91 -10.54 -4.89
N THR A 281 -8.85 -10.48 -5.68
CA THR A 281 -7.87 -11.55 -5.84
C THR A 281 -6.46 -10.95 -5.77
N ALA A 282 -5.44 -11.78 -5.71
CA ALA A 282 -4.06 -11.31 -5.59
C ALA A 282 -3.11 -12.07 -6.52
N PHE A 283 -2.18 -11.35 -7.14
CA PHE A 283 -0.97 -11.94 -7.70
C PHE A 283 0.17 -11.74 -6.73
N ILE A 284 0.93 -12.80 -6.44
CA ILE A 284 2.07 -12.80 -5.53
C ILE A 284 3.30 -13.35 -6.24
N SER A 285 4.41 -12.62 -6.17
CA SER A 285 5.71 -13.08 -6.63
C SER A 285 6.44 -13.78 -5.49
N SER A 286 6.97 -14.96 -5.79
CA SER A 286 7.90 -15.70 -4.94
C SER A 286 9.14 -16.09 -5.73
N ASN A 287 10.10 -16.75 -5.08
CA ASN A 287 11.29 -17.28 -5.75
C ASN A 287 10.97 -18.25 -6.91
N GLN A 288 9.82 -18.92 -6.86
CA GLN A 288 9.39 -19.89 -7.86
C GLN A 288 8.60 -19.25 -9.02
N GLY A 289 8.41 -17.94 -8.99
CA GLY A 289 7.63 -17.18 -9.98
C GLY A 289 6.35 -16.58 -9.39
N TRP A 290 5.46 -16.18 -10.29
CA TRP A 290 4.19 -15.55 -9.95
C TRP A 290 3.13 -16.61 -9.62
N TYR A 291 2.25 -16.28 -8.67
CA TYR A 291 1.11 -17.08 -8.26
C TYR A 291 -0.14 -16.21 -8.29
N TYR A 292 -1.24 -16.76 -8.78
CA TYR A 292 -2.56 -16.18 -8.68
C TYR A 292 -3.30 -16.83 -7.52
N ALA A 293 -3.71 -16.02 -6.55
CA ALA A 293 -4.47 -16.42 -5.38
C ALA A 293 -5.90 -15.87 -5.47
N ASP A 294 -6.85 -16.77 -5.62
CA ASP A 294 -8.29 -16.53 -5.60
C ASP A 294 -8.88 -17.33 -4.44
N ASP A 295 -8.95 -16.68 -3.27
CA ASP A 295 -9.35 -17.29 -2.02
C ASP A 295 -8.60 -18.62 -1.77
N SER A 296 -9.32 -19.75 -1.72
CA SER A 296 -8.74 -21.06 -1.44
C SER A 296 -7.98 -21.66 -2.63
N CYS A 297 -8.15 -21.10 -3.82
CA CYS A 297 -7.49 -21.55 -5.03
C CYS A 297 -6.20 -20.75 -5.24
N VAL A 298 -5.07 -21.44 -5.30
CA VAL A 298 -3.78 -20.85 -5.67
C VAL A 298 -3.22 -21.63 -6.83
N GLN A 299 -2.81 -20.91 -7.87
CA GLN A 299 -2.24 -21.51 -9.08
C GLN A 299 -0.99 -20.74 -9.54
N PRO A 300 0.00 -21.41 -10.15
CA PRO A 300 1.09 -20.73 -10.83
C PRO A 300 0.57 -19.77 -11.90
N SER A 301 1.31 -18.68 -12.11
CA SER A 301 0.97 -17.63 -13.06
C SER A 301 2.23 -16.99 -13.62
N THR A 302 2.07 -16.06 -14.55
CA THR A 302 3.16 -15.42 -15.27
C THR A 302 3.06 -13.90 -15.16
N TRP A 303 4.17 -13.21 -15.43
CA TRP A 303 4.15 -11.77 -15.58
C TRP A 303 3.11 -11.30 -16.60
N THR A 304 2.94 -12.01 -17.72
CA THR A 304 1.92 -11.70 -18.73
C THR A 304 0.50 -11.69 -18.16
N ASP A 305 0.19 -12.61 -17.25
CA ASP A 305 -1.12 -12.64 -16.57
C ASP A 305 -1.29 -11.41 -15.66
N VAL A 306 -0.21 -11.03 -14.95
CA VAL A 306 -0.19 -9.79 -14.13
C VAL A 306 -0.43 -8.56 -15.02
N GLN A 307 0.18 -8.49 -16.20
CA GLN A 307 -0.06 -7.42 -17.17
C GLN A 307 -1.50 -7.41 -17.69
N GLY A 308 -2.19 -8.55 -17.66
CA GLY A 308 -3.62 -8.67 -17.87
C GLY A 308 -4.45 -7.80 -16.91
N THR A 309 -3.90 -7.38 -15.77
CA THR A 309 -4.60 -6.54 -14.79
C THR A 309 -4.44 -5.03 -15.02
N TYR A 310 -3.73 -4.60 -16.07
CA TYR A 310 -3.58 -3.17 -16.40
C TYR A 310 -4.93 -2.46 -16.60
N GLY A 311 -5.97 -3.22 -16.96
CA GLY A 311 -7.28 -2.71 -17.33
C GLY A 311 -7.39 -2.43 -18.84
N GLY A 312 -8.50 -1.82 -19.20
CA GLY A 312 -8.90 -1.54 -20.58
C GLY A 312 -10.32 -2.03 -20.85
N TYR A 313 -11.01 -1.35 -21.77
CA TYR A 313 -12.42 -1.61 -22.09
C TYR A 313 -12.69 -2.97 -22.74
N HIS A 314 -11.65 -3.67 -23.21
CA HIS A 314 -11.76 -4.98 -23.86
C HIS A 314 -11.57 -6.18 -22.93
N GLN A 315 -11.37 -5.95 -21.62
CA GLN A 315 -11.12 -7.05 -20.69
C GLN A 315 -12.40 -7.77 -20.29
N ARG A 316 -12.39 -9.10 -20.45
CA ARG A 316 -13.55 -9.99 -20.30
C ARG A 316 -14.19 -9.94 -18.90
N TYR A 317 -13.38 -9.79 -17.86
CA TYR A 317 -13.83 -9.82 -16.46
C TYR A 317 -13.75 -8.46 -15.76
N ARG A 318 -13.37 -7.40 -16.48
CA ARG A 318 -13.17 -6.05 -15.93
C ARG A 318 -12.28 -6.05 -14.68
N GLU A 319 -11.28 -6.93 -14.69
CA GLU A 319 -10.28 -7.09 -13.64
C GLU A 319 -9.30 -5.94 -13.74
N THR A 320 -9.02 -5.28 -12.61
CA THR A 320 -8.10 -4.16 -12.64
C THR A 320 -7.24 -4.15 -11.39
N ALA A 321 -5.92 -3.97 -11.57
CA ALA A 321 -5.00 -3.79 -10.47
C ALA A 321 -5.44 -2.61 -9.61
N TYR A 322 -5.56 -2.83 -8.31
CA TYR A 322 -6.09 -1.87 -7.35
C TYR A 322 -4.99 -1.36 -6.41
N LEU A 323 -4.26 -2.27 -5.77
CA LEU A 323 -3.04 -1.97 -5.02
C LEU A 323 -1.84 -2.66 -5.68
N LEU A 324 -0.74 -1.94 -5.81
CA LEU A 324 0.55 -2.47 -6.25
C LEU A 324 1.52 -2.37 -5.08
N LEU A 325 2.14 -3.48 -4.68
CA LEU A 325 3.16 -3.48 -3.66
C LEU A 325 4.52 -3.77 -4.29
N TYR A 326 5.42 -2.80 -4.12
CA TYR A 326 6.80 -2.89 -4.55
C TYR A 326 7.72 -3.00 -3.36
N ARG A 327 8.77 -3.81 -3.49
CA ARG A 327 9.84 -3.97 -2.52
C ARG A 327 11.07 -3.26 -3.03
N LYS A 328 11.71 -2.49 -2.16
CA LYS A 328 12.98 -1.83 -2.44
C LYS A 328 14.11 -2.86 -2.56
N ASN A 329 14.86 -2.82 -3.65
CA ASN A 329 16.01 -3.68 -3.89
C ASN A 329 17.19 -3.20 -3.03
N CYS A 330 17.71 -4.07 -2.17
CA CYS A 330 18.93 -3.76 -1.44
C CYS A 330 20.13 -3.89 -2.39
N ARG A 331 20.84 -2.80 -2.65
CA ARG A 331 22.10 -2.86 -3.41
C ARG A 331 23.13 -3.60 -2.58
N ASN A 332 23.70 -4.67 -3.14
CA ASN A 332 24.92 -5.30 -2.62
C ASN A 332 26.00 -4.22 -2.56
N SER A 333 26.37 -3.78 -1.36
CA SER A 333 27.65 -3.10 -1.15
C SER A 333 28.72 -4.20 -1.11
N SER A 334 29.01 -4.78 -2.26
CA SER A 334 30.26 -5.50 -2.48
C SER A 334 31.34 -4.43 -2.65
N GLY A 335 31.89 -4.01 -1.51
CA GLY A 335 33.15 -3.28 -1.41
C GLY A 335 34.26 -4.23 -0.98
#